data_AF-A0A2K5NLH2-F1
#
_entry.id   AF-A0A2K5NLH2-F1
#
_cell.length_a   1.000
_cell.length_b   1.000
_cell.length_c   1.000
_cell.angle_alpha   90.00
_cell.angle_beta   90.00
_cell.angle_gamma   90.00
#
_symmetry.space_group_name_H-M   'P 1'
#
loop_
_entity.id
_entity.type
_entity.pdbx_description
1 polymer ?
#
loop_
_entity_poly.entity_id
_entity_poly.type
_entity_poly.pdbx_seq_one_letter_code
_entity_poly.pdbx_strand_id
1 'polypeptide(L)'
;MDQEEGLKALDNIVTQFNTYEDFLDSQITTVDLYYLEDETLARQLVELGYRGTGERVKREDFEARKAAIEISRLAERAQQKQKAVLREILERCRTEW
;
A
#
# COMPACT_ATOMS: atom_id res chain seq x y z
N MET A 1 -12.91 18.96 -2.23
CA MET A 1 -12.56 18.17 -3.43
C MET A 1 -11.29 17.35 -3.17
N ASP A 2 -10.87 17.23 -1.91
CA ASP A 2 -9.47 16.97 -1.52
C ASP A 2 -9.22 15.50 -1.12
N GLN A 3 -10.29 14.72 -0.97
CA GLN A 3 -10.20 13.36 -0.43
C GLN A 3 -9.81 12.32 -1.51
N GLU A 4 -10.11 12.57 -2.78
CA GLU A 4 -9.71 11.69 -3.89
C GLU A 4 -8.23 11.89 -4.27
N GLU A 5 -7.72 13.10 -4.11
CA GLU A 5 -6.33 13.45 -4.42
C GLU A 5 -5.37 12.82 -3.41
N GLY A 6 -5.69 12.88 -2.11
CA GLY A 6 -4.93 12.20 -1.07
C GLY A 6 -4.92 10.66 -1.21
N LEU A 7 -5.99 10.06 -1.73
CA LEU A 7 -6.01 8.62 -2.03
C LEU A 7 -5.10 8.24 -3.21
N LYS A 8 -5.04 9.09 -4.25
CA LYS A 8 -4.12 8.89 -5.38
C LYS A 8 -2.66 9.09 -4.96
N ALA A 9 -2.38 10.07 -4.11
CA ALA A 9 -1.07 10.25 -3.50
C ALA A 9 -0.67 9.02 -2.68
N LEU A 10 -1.59 8.50 -1.85
CA LEU A 10 -1.38 7.29 -1.07
C LEU A 10 -1.13 6.06 -1.95
N ASP A 11 -1.86 5.89 -3.05
CA ASP A 11 -1.61 4.82 -4.02
C ASP A 11 -0.21 4.92 -4.63
N ASN A 12 0.23 6.12 -5.00
CA ASN A 12 1.57 6.35 -5.50
C ASN A 12 2.63 6.01 -4.44
N ILE A 13 2.38 6.36 -3.17
CA ILE A 13 3.28 6.07 -2.05
C ILE A 13 3.36 4.55 -1.80
N VAL A 14 2.23 3.85 -1.70
CA VAL A 14 2.18 2.40 -1.45
C VAL A 14 2.76 1.59 -2.62
N THR A 15 2.75 2.14 -3.83
CA THR A 15 3.40 1.50 -4.99
C THR A 15 4.90 1.79 -5.10
N GLN A 16 5.37 2.95 -4.60
CA GLN A 16 6.78 3.32 -4.57
C GLN A 16 7.55 2.71 -3.40
N PHE A 17 6.91 2.60 -2.24
CA PHE A 17 7.53 2.16 -0.99
C PHE A 17 7.00 0.79 -0.56
N ASN A 18 7.92 -0.11 -0.19
CA ASN A 18 7.53 -1.45 0.26
C ASN A 18 7.00 -1.42 1.70
N THR A 19 7.60 -0.66 2.59
CA THR A 19 7.16 -0.56 3.98
C THR A 19 6.86 0.87 4.36
N TYR A 20 6.05 1.06 5.40
CA TYR A 20 5.79 2.38 5.96
C TYR A 20 7.08 3.02 6.50
N GLU A 21 8.00 2.21 7.04
CA GLU A 21 9.30 2.68 7.50
C GLU A 21 10.15 3.21 6.32
N ASP A 22 10.16 2.54 5.17
CA ASP A 22 10.87 3.03 3.96
C ASP A 22 10.34 4.40 3.51
N PHE A 23 9.03 4.61 3.61
CA PHE A 23 8.41 5.90 3.30
C PHE A 23 8.85 6.99 4.29
N LEU A 24 8.88 6.69 5.60
CA LEU A 24 9.33 7.66 6.60
C LEU A 24 10.83 7.96 6.43
N ASP A 25 11.65 6.95 6.17
CA ASP A 25 13.09 7.10 5.97
C ASP A 25 13.41 7.93 4.73
N SER A 26 12.59 7.84 3.67
CA SER A 26 12.73 8.69 2.48
C SER A 26 12.56 10.19 2.77
N GLN A 27 11.92 10.54 3.90
CA GLN A 27 11.70 11.91 4.34
C GLN A 27 12.72 12.38 5.38
N ILE A 28 13.49 11.46 5.97
CA ILE A 28 14.56 11.79 6.91
C ILE A 28 15.75 12.34 6.11
N THR A 29 16.17 13.57 6.42
CA THR A 29 17.33 14.19 5.78
C THR A 29 18.58 13.98 6.62
N THR A 30 19.76 14.16 6.00
CA THR A 30 21.05 14.14 6.72
C THR A 30 21.14 15.21 7.79
N VAL A 31 20.38 16.30 7.66
CA VAL A 31 20.29 17.36 8.67
C VAL A 31 19.53 16.87 9.90
N ASP A 32 18.45 16.11 9.71
CA ASP A 32 17.70 15.50 10.82
C ASP A 32 18.62 14.56 11.61
N LEU A 33 19.38 13.70 10.93
CA LEU A 33 20.35 12.81 11.57
C LEU A 33 21.50 13.57 12.26
N TYR A 34 21.97 14.68 11.69
CA TYR A 34 23.03 15.50 12.30
C TYR A 34 22.59 16.16 13.61
N TYR A 35 21.33 16.59 13.71
CA TYR A 35 20.82 17.27 14.92
C TYR A 35 20.19 16.32 15.95
N LEU A 36 19.59 15.22 15.49
CA LEU A 36 18.90 14.28 16.37
C LEU A 36 19.80 13.13 16.79
N GLU A 37 20.78 12.76 15.97
CA GLU A 37 21.66 11.58 16.11
C GLU A 37 20.92 10.23 16.26
N ASP A 38 19.59 10.25 16.27
CA ASP A 38 18.68 9.12 16.43
C ASP A 38 17.67 9.12 15.28
N GLU A 39 17.80 8.11 14.43
CA GLU A 39 16.93 7.85 13.27
C GLU A 39 15.50 7.55 13.69
N THR A 40 15.31 6.87 14.83
CA THR A 40 13.97 6.53 15.37
C THR A 40 13.25 7.79 15.81
N LEU A 41 13.97 8.73 16.43
CA LEU A 41 13.42 10.01 16.84
C LEU A 41 13.05 10.87 15.62
N ALA A 42 13.92 10.90 14.60
CA ALA A 42 13.62 11.58 13.34
C ALA A 42 12.36 11.01 12.68
N ARG A 43 12.24 9.68 12.66
CA ARG A 43 11.07 8.96 12.13
C ARG A 43 9.77 9.34 12.83
N GLN A 44 9.77 9.39 14.17
CA GLN A 44 8.61 9.81 14.95
C GLN A 44 8.20 11.27 14.66
N LEU A 45 9.18 12.16 14.47
CA LEU A 45 8.89 13.56 14.13
C LEU A 45 8.28 13.71 12.74
N VAL A 46 8.70 12.88 11.78
CA VAL A 46 8.08 12.82 10.45
C VAL A 46 6.66 12.27 10.53
N GLU A 47 6.44 11.19 11.27
CA GLU A 47 5.12 10.59 11.46
C GLU A 47 4.12 11.55 12.14
N LEU A 48 4.57 12.34 13.11
CA LEU A 48 3.77 13.40 13.73
C LEU A 48 3.56 14.63 12.82
N GLY A 49 4.28 14.69 11.69
CA GLY A 49 4.30 15.80 10.74
C GLY A 49 4.91 17.09 11.30
N TYR A 50 5.83 16.95 12.26
CA TYR A 50 6.71 18.05 12.71
C TYR A 50 7.95 18.19 11.80
N ARG A 51 8.29 17.14 11.05
CA ARG A 51 9.36 17.09 10.05
C ARG A 51 8.88 16.39 8.78
N GLY A 52 9.59 16.58 7.67
CA GLY A 52 9.18 16.10 6.34
C GLY A 52 8.34 17.12 5.57
N THR A 53 8.61 17.24 4.27
CA THR A 53 7.85 18.08 3.33
C THR A 53 6.62 17.35 2.76
N GLY A 54 6.39 16.12 3.19
CA GLY A 54 5.40 15.21 2.64
C GLY A 54 4.01 15.32 3.27
N GLU A 55 3.04 14.78 2.55
CA GLU A 55 1.67 14.62 3.00
C GLU A 55 1.60 13.70 4.24
N ARG A 56 0.76 14.06 5.22
CA ARG A 56 0.58 13.26 6.44
C ARG A 56 -0.13 11.95 6.10
N VAL A 57 0.64 10.90 5.87
CA VAL A 57 0.13 9.54 5.74
C VAL A 57 0.22 8.85 7.09
N LYS A 58 -0.91 8.36 7.61
CA LYS A 58 -0.91 7.54 8.83
C LYS A 58 -0.50 6.12 8.50
N ARG A 59 0.16 5.45 9.46
CA ARG A 59 0.51 4.03 9.34
C ARG A 59 -0.72 3.18 9.01
N GLU A 60 -1.85 3.45 9.67
CA GLU A 60 -3.09 2.70 9.44
C GLU A 60 -3.58 2.83 7.99
N ASP A 61 -3.49 4.03 7.41
CA ASP A 61 -3.96 4.30 6.04
C ASP A 61 -3.05 3.61 5.00
N PHE A 62 -1.73 3.67 5.20
CA PHE A 62 -0.76 2.99 4.34
C PHE A 62 -0.98 1.47 4.34
N GLU A 63 -1.04 0.87 5.53
CA GLU A 63 -1.25 -0.57 5.68
C GLU A 63 -2.62 -1.01 5.17
N ALA A 64 -3.68 -0.26 5.47
CA ALA A 64 -5.02 -0.56 4.96
C ALA A 64 -5.07 -0.53 3.44
N ARG A 65 -4.41 0.44 2.80
CA ARG A 65 -4.39 0.54 1.34
C ARG A 65 -3.59 -0.59 0.70
N LYS A 66 -2.43 -0.91 1.28
CA LYS A 66 -1.60 -2.04 0.82
C LYS A 66 -2.33 -3.37 0.97
N ALA A 67 -3.02 -3.59 2.09
CA ALA A 67 -3.85 -4.76 2.32
C ALA A 67 -5.01 -4.82 1.31
N ALA A 68 -5.67 -3.70 1.02
CA ALA A 68 -6.75 -3.65 0.03
C ALA A 68 -6.26 -4.04 -1.38
N ILE A 69 -5.06 -3.61 -1.77
CA ILE A 69 -4.44 -4.00 -3.06
C ILE A 69 -4.18 -5.51 -3.08
N GLU A 70 -3.58 -6.07 -2.04
CA GLU A 70 -3.28 -7.51 -1.99
C GLU A 70 -4.56 -8.36 -1.95
N ILE A 71 -5.59 -7.93 -1.19
CA ILE A 71 -6.90 -8.59 -1.16
C ILE A 71 -7.54 -8.56 -2.54
N SER A 72 -7.50 -7.42 -3.24
CA SER A 72 -8.07 -7.28 -4.59
C SER A 72 -7.39 -8.23 -5.57
N ARG A 73 -6.05 -8.30 -5.52
CA ARG A 73 -5.24 -9.23 -6.34
C ARG A 73 -5.54 -10.70 -6.03
N LEU A 74 -5.75 -11.06 -4.76
CA LEU A 74 -6.13 -12.41 -4.36
C LEU A 74 -7.56 -12.74 -4.83
N ALA A 75 -8.48 -11.79 -4.74
CA ALA A 75 -9.86 -11.94 -5.19
C ALA A 75 -9.95 -12.16 -6.71
N GLU A 76 -9.17 -11.40 -7.51
CA GLU A 76 -9.08 -11.60 -8.96
C GLU A 76 -8.59 -13.01 -9.33
N ARG A 77 -7.55 -13.48 -8.64
CA ARG A 77 -7.03 -14.85 -8.83
C ARG A 77 -8.07 -15.90 -8.45
N ALA A 78 -8.80 -15.70 -7.35
CA ALA A 78 -9.86 -16.60 -6.92
C ALA A 78 -11.01 -16.63 -7.95
N GLN A 79 -11.43 -15.48 -8.47
CA GLN A 79 -12.46 -15.37 -9.49
C GLN A 79 -12.04 -16.05 -10.80
N GLN A 80 -10.79 -15.90 -11.21
CA GLN A 80 -10.27 -16.56 -12.42
C GLN A 80 -10.26 -18.08 -12.27
N LYS A 81 -9.84 -18.59 -11.10
CA LYS A 81 -9.94 -20.02 -10.77
C LYS A 81 -11.38 -20.51 -10.80
N GLN A 82 -12.30 -19.76 -10.18
CA GLN A 82 -13.72 -20.11 -10.16
C GLN A 82 -14.31 -20.20 -11.58
N LYS A 83 -14.00 -19.24 -12.45
CA LYS A 83 -14.40 -19.26 -13.87
C LYS A 83 -13.80 -20.45 -14.62
N ALA A 84 -12.54 -20.79 -14.37
CA ALA A 84 -11.89 -21.94 -14.99
C ALA A 84 -12.56 -23.26 -14.59
N VAL A 85 -12.84 -23.43 -13.29
CA VAL A 85 -13.57 -24.61 -12.77
C VAL A 85 -14.97 -24.69 -13.38
N LEU A 86 -15.70 -23.57 -13.43
CA LEU A 86 -17.05 -23.55 -13.99
C LEU A 86 -17.04 -23.92 -15.49
N ARG A 87 -16.04 -23.45 -16.23
CA ARG A 87 -15.85 -23.79 -17.64
C ARG A 87 -15.57 -25.28 -17.84
N GLU A 88 -14.74 -25.89 -17.00
CA GLU A 88 -14.42 -27.31 -17.08
C GLU A 88 -15.66 -28.18 -16.79
N ILE A 89 -16.46 -27.82 -15.78
CA ILE A 89 -17.73 -28.49 -15.47
C ILE A 89 -18.70 -28.40 -16.66
N LEU A 90 -18.87 -27.20 -17.23
CA LEU A 90 -19.76 -26.99 -18.38
C LEU A 90 -19.31 -27.77 -19.61
N GLU A 91 -18.00 -27.89 -19.84
CA GLU A 91 -17.45 -28.67 -20.96
C GLU A 91 -17.70 -30.17 -20.74
N ARG A 92 -17.51 -30.68 -19.51
CA ARG A 92 -17.80 -32.08 -19.16
C ARG A 92 -19.27 -32.44 -19.37
N CYS A 93 -20.18 -31.58 -18.90
CA CYS A 93 -21.61 -31.77 -19.13
C CYS A 93 -22.00 -31.69 -20.62
N ARG A 94 -21.26 -30.94 -21.44
CA ARG A 94 -21.49 -30.88 -22.89
C ARG A 94 -21.06 -32.16 -23.60
N THR A 95 -19.97 -32.81 -23.17
CA THR A 95 -19.44 -34.03 -23.81
C THR A 95 -20.15 -35.32 -23.40
N GLU A 96 -20.98 -35.28 -22.36
CA GLU A 96 -21.72 -36.44 -21.83
C GLU A 96 -23.14 -36.59 -22.43
N TRP A 97 -23.51 -35.79 -23.45
CA TRP A 97 -24.78 -35.87 -24.20
C TRP A 97 -24.57 -36.00 -25.71
#